data_AF-A0A1N6PZW9-F1
#
_entry.id   AF-A0A1N6PZW9-F1
#
_cell.length_a   1.000
_cell.length_b   1.000
_cell.length_c   1.000
_cell.angle_alpha   90.00
_cell.angle_beta   90.00
_cell.angle_gamma   90.00
#
_symmetry.space_group_name_H-M   'P 1'
#
loop_
_entity.id
_entity.type
_entity.pdbx_description
1 polymer ?
#
loop_
_entity_poly.entity_id
_entity_poly.type
_entity_poly.pdbx_seq_one_letter_code
_entity_poly.pdbx_strand_id
1 'polypeptide(L)' 'MAKSSLTRVTDKAAPPRPRKPDPATEQVVERLRRTRSANEITSVIGLKPIRGRSGPKIAY' A
#
# COMPACT_ATOMS: atom_id res chain seq x y z
N MET A 1 42.46 -22.45 -0.42
CA MET A 1 41.46 -21.78 0.45
C MET A 1 40.21 -21.51 -0.38
N ALA A 2 39.16 -22.33 -0.22
CA ALA A 2 37.91 -22.17 -0.95
C ALA A 2 37.01 -21.15 -0.24
N LYS A 3 36.71 -20.02 -0.90
CA LYS A 3 35.78 -19.02 -0.39
C LYS A 3 34.37 -19.46 -0.78
N SER A 4 33.60 -19.90 0.21
CA SER A 4 32.19 -20.30 0.05
C SER A 4 31.35 -19.07 -0.29
N SER A 5 30.88 -18.98 -1.54
CA SER A 5 29.85 -18.03 -1.95
C SER A 5 28.48 -18.62 -1.59
N LEU A 6 28.08 -18.49 -0.33
CA LEU A 6 26.70 -18.75 0.08
C LEU A 6 25.81 -17.65 -0.50
N THR A 7 25.28 -17.90 -1.69
CA THR A 7 24.14 -17.18 -2.25
C THR A 7 22.98 -17.32 -1.27
N ARG A 8 22.62 -16.21 -0.62
CA ARG A 8 21.45 -16.11 0.26
C ARG A 8 20.20 -16.38 -0.57
N VAL A 9 19.69 -17.61 -0.52
CA VAL A 9 18.40 -17.97 -1.07
C VAL A 9 17.36 -17.18 -0.29
N THR A 10 16.82 -16.11 -0.87
CA THR A 10 15.63 -15.47 -0.36
C THR A 10 14.49 -16.46 -0.56
N ASP A 11 14.08 -17.11 0.53
CA ASP A 11 12.82 -17.84 0.62
C ASP A 11 11.73 -16.95 0.03
N LYS A 12 11.22 -17.31 -1.15
CA LYS A 12 10.09 -16.59 -1.73
C LYS A 12 8.91 -16.90 -0.83
N ALA A 13 8.60 -15.96 0.06
CA ALA A 13 7.37 -15.99 0.84
C ALA A 13 6.21 -16.31 -0.11
N ALA A 14 5.53 -17.43 0.14
CA ALA A 14 4.43 -17.89 -0.70
C ALA A 14 3.39 -16.77 -0.84
N PRO A 15 2.81 -16.57 -2.04
CA PRO A 15 1.80 -15.53 -2.22
C PRO A 15 0.65 -15.79 -1.25
N PRO A 16 0.22 -14.78 -0.47
CA PRO A 16 -0.90 -14.96 0.45
C PRO A 16 -2.13 -15.41 -0.34
N ARG A 17 -2.77 -16.48 0.11
CA ARG A 17 -4.00 -16.99 -0.52
C ARG A 17 -5.05 -15.86 -0.50
N PRO A 18 -5.75 -15.58 -1.61
CA PRO A 18 -6.78 -14.56 -1.64
C PRO A 18 -7.90 -14.95 -0.67
N ARG A 19 -7.99 -14.23 0.45
CA ARG A 19 -9.12 -14.33 1.38
C ARG A 19 -10.26 -13.50 0.81
N LYS A 20 -11.49 -14.01 0.90
CA LYS A 20 -12.66 -13.19 0.60
C LYS A 20 -12.68 -12.02 1.59
N PRO A 21 -12.83 -10.76 1.10
CA PRO A 21 -12.90 -9.62 1.98
C PRO A 21 -14.11 -9.75 2.91
N ASP A 22 -13.94 -9.30 4.15
CA ASP A 22 -15.05 -9.11 5.10
C ASP A 22 -16.04 -8.07 4.52
N PRO A 23 -17.36 -8.16 4.73
CA PRO A 23 -18.32 -7.13 4.33
C PRO A 23 -17.93 -5.70 4.74
N ALA A 24 -17.25 -5.52 5.88
CA ALA A 24 -16.72 -4.21 6.27
C ALA A 24 -15.62 -3.72 5.30
N THR A 25 -14.78 -4.64 4.84
CA THR A 25 -13.73 -4.36 3.85
C THR A 25 -14.34 -4.05 2.48
N GLU A 26 -15.41 -4.73 2.08
CA GLU A 26 -16.11 -4.46 0.83
C GLU A 26 -16.67 -3.03 0.77
N GLN A 27 -17.27 -2.55 1.87
CA GLN A 27 -17.75 -1.17 1.96
C GLN A 27 -16.61 -0.15 1.86
N VAL A 28 -15.46 -0.42 2.49
CA VAL A 28 -14.28 0.45 2.40
C VAL A 28 -13.75 0.48 0.97
N VAL A 29 -13.67 -0.68 0.30
CA VAL A 29 -13.24 -0.79 -1.10
C VAL A 29 -14.18 -0.04 -2.03
N GLU A 30 -15.50 -0.14 -1.81
CA GLU A 30 -16.47 0.59 -2.62
C GLU A 30 -16.34 2.11 -2.44
N ARG A 31 -16.14 2.58 -1.19
CA ARG A 31 -15.88 4.00 -0.92
C ARG A 31 -14.59 4.46 -1.59
N LEU A 32 -13.50 3.70 -1.48
CA LEU A 32 -12.22 4.00 -2.14
C LEU A 32 -12.37 4.09 -3.66
N ARG A 33 -13.12 3.19 -4.29
CA ARG A 33 -13.36 3.22 -5.75
C ARG A 33 -14.05 4.49 -6.23
N ARG A 34 -14.83 5.16 -5.37
CA ARG A 34 -15.54 6.41 -5.70
C ARG A 34 -14.69 7.66 -5.47
N THR A 35 -13.56 7.55 -4.77
CA THR A 35 -12.70 8.71 -4.46
C THR A 35 -11.95 9.20 -5.71
N ARG A 36 -11.78 10.52 -5.81
CA ARG A 36 -11.12 11.21 -6.93
C ARG A 36 -9.92 12.05 -6.49
N SER A 37 -9.74 12.27 -5.18
CA SER A 37 -8.64 13.04 -4.64
C SER A 37 -7.89 12.29 -3.54
N ALA A 38 -6.61 12.60 -3.36
CA ALA A 38 -5.80 12.01 -2.30
C ALA A 38 -6.37 12.33 -0.91
N ASN A 39 -6.98 13.51 -0.73
CA ASN A 39 -7.62 13.88 0.53
C ASN A 39 -8.90 13.08 0.80
N GLU A 40 -9.69 12.76 -0.23
CA GLU A 40 -10.83 11.85 -0.08
C GLU A 40 -10.38 10.45 0.32
N ILE A 41 -9.29 9.94 -0.30
CA ILE A 41 -8.69 8.66 0.10
C ILE A 41 -8.33 8.70 1.58
N THR A 42 -7.61 9.74 2.05
CA THR A 42 -7.23 9.86 3.48
C THR A 42 -8.44 9.84 4.40
N SER A 43 -9.54 10.48 4.03
CA SER A 43 -10.78 10.47 4.82
C SER A 43 -11.39 9.07 4.91
N VAL A 44 -11.38 8.29 3.83
CA VAL A 44 -11.92 6.91 3.82
C VAL A 44 -11.11 5.96 4.69
N ILE A 45 -9.79 6.11 4.72
CA ILE A 45 -8.89 5.27 5.54
C ILE A 45 -8.61 5.83 6.94
N GLY A 46 -9.25 6.93 7.33
CA GLY A 46 -9.13 7.53 8.66
C GLY A 46 -7.81 8.24 8.94
N LEU A 47 -7.10 8.68 7.90
CA LEU A 47 -5.87 9.47 8.01
C LEU A 47 -6.16 10.97 8.00
N LYS A 48 -5.23 11.76 8.52
CA LYS A 48 -5.29 13.21 8.42
C LYS A 48 -5.18 13.65 6.95
N PRO A 49 -5.93 14.69 6.52
CA PRO A 49 -5.78 15.24 5.18
C PRO A 49 -4.36 15.70 4.90
N ILE A 50 -3.92 15.54 3.65
CA ILE A 50 -2.62 15.98 3.19
C ILE A 50 -2.64 17.51 3.13
N ARG A 51 -1.74 18.15 3.88
CA ARG A 51 -1.54 19.61 3.87
C ARG A 51 -0.27 19.94 3.09
N GLY A 52 -0.30 21.02 2.30
CA GLY A 52 0.81 21.43 1.42
C GLY A 52 0.67 20.87 0.00
N ARG A 53 1.72 21.02 -0.83
CA ARG A 53 1.73 20.48 -2.20
C ARG A 53 1.65 18.95 -2.14
N SER A 54 0.56 18.37 -2.64
CA SER A 54 0.37 16.91 -2.76
C SER A 54 1.10 16.27 -3.95
N GLY A 55 1.96 17.04 -4.64
CA GLY A 55 2.79 16.59 -5.74
C GLY A 55 4.23 16.31 -5.32
N PRO A 56 5.07 15.79 -6.23
CA PRO A 56 6.50 15.63 -6.00
C PRO A 56 7.08 16.92 -5.42
N LYS A 57 7.80 16.81 -4.30
CA LYS A 57 8.46 17.95 -3.69
C LYS A 57 9.66 18.30 -4.56
N ILE A 58 9.44 19.13 -5.58
CA ILE A 58 10.51 19.67 -6.42
C ILE A 58 11.23 20.71 -5.56
N ALA A 59 12.39 20.34 -5.03
CA ALA A 59 13.35 21.29 -4.50
C ALA A 59 14.11 21.87 -5.70
N TYR A 60 14.12 23.20 -5.81
CA TYR A 60 14.96 23.93 -6.75
C TYR A 60 16.26 24.33 -6.04
#